data_AF-A0AAV5VW59-F1
#
_entry.id   AF-A0AAV5VW59-F1
#
_cell.length_a   1.000
_cell.length_b   1.000
_cell.length_c   1.000
_cell.angle_alpha   90.00
_cell.angle_beta   90.00
_cell.angle_gamma   90.00
#
_symmetry.space_group_name_H-M   'P 1'
#
loop_
_entity.id
_entity.type
_entity.pdbx_description
1 polymer ?
#
loop_
_entity_poly.entity_id
_entity_poly.type
_entity_poly.pdbx_seq_one_letter_code
_entity_poly.pdbx_strand_id
1 'polypeptide(L)'
;LGILLHIVFLLVAIFFIVVVNSTQLHRNCKFLLTIWGIGYVVQFGAHFVMLATSVYSGTLPLTKKDSQLRSYVIDVSTSSQCFSEALEIMIASERILSAAQPAKYYKMGRSGGRRTALAILVFAAAAIQAWFTEGK
;
A
#
# COMPACT_ATOMS: atom_id res chain seq x y z
N LEU A 1 -14.10 -19.26 3.29
CA LEU A 1 -13.64 -18.83 1.94
C LEU A 1 -12.94 -17.48 1.97
N GLY A 2 -13.56 -16.40 2.48
CA GLY A 2 -12.94 -15.05 2.48
C GLY A 2 -11.59 -14.94 3.20
N ILE A 3 -11.44 -15.56 4.39
CA ILE A 3 -10.16 -15.54 5.14
C ILE A 3 -9.04 -16.17 4.32
N LEU A 4 -9.31 -17.34 3.71
CA LEU A 4 -8.34 -18.05 2.88
C LEU A 4 -7.88 -17.20 1.69
N LEU A 5 -8.82 -16.51 1.04
CA LEU A 5 -8.52 -15.61 -0.08
C LEU A 5 -7.55 -14.49 0.32
N HIS A 6 -7.79 -13.84 1.48
CA HIS A 6 -6.89 -12.79 1.98
C HIS A 6 -5.51 -13.30 2.38
N ILE A 7 -5.42 -14.51 2.94
CA ILE A 7 -4.13 -15.16 3.22
C ILE A 7 -3.37 -15.40 1.92
N VAL A 8 -4.04 -15.90 0.87
CA VAL A 8 -3.41 -16.12 -0.44
C VAL A 8 -2.90 -14.80 -1.01
N PHE A 9 -3.69 -13.73 -0.99
CA PHE A 9 -3.24 -12.42 -1.48
C PHE A 9 -2.09 -11.82 -0.65
N LEU A 10 -2.09 -12.01 0.66
CA LEU A 10 -0.97 -11.62 1.52
C LEU A 10 0.32 -12.35 1.11
N LEU A 11 0.25 -13.67 0.89
CA LEU A 11 1.38 -14.46 0.44
C LEU A 11 1.87 -14.02 -0.95
N VAL A 12 0.96 -13.70 -1.86
CA VAL A 12 1.31 -13.15 -3.19
C VAL A 12 2.03 -11.81 -3.07
N ALA A 13 1.56 -10.90 -2.21
CA ALA A 13 2.22 -9.62 -1.98
C ALA A 13 3.63 -9.79 -1.39
N ILE A 14 3.80 -10.68 -0.41
CA ILE A 14 5.12 -11.01 0.16
C ILE A 14 6.04 -11.62 -0.90
N PHE A 15 5.53 -12.58 -1.69
CA PHE A 15 6.28 -13.19 -2.78
C PHE A 15 6.73 -12.14 -3.80
N PHE A 16 5.85 -11.20 -4.16
CA PHE A 16 6.19 -10.10 -5.06
C PHE A 16 7.34 -9.24 -4.52
N ILE A 17 7.33 -8.90 -3.22
CA ILE A 17 8.42 -8.17 -2.57
C ILE A 17 9.75 -8.95 -2.68
N VAL A 18 9.72 -10.27 -2.46
CA VAL A 18 10.91 -11.14 -2.59
C VAL A 18 11.44 -11.12 -4.02
N VAL A 19 10.57 -11.28 -5.01
CA VAL A 19 10.93 -11.23 -6.44
C VAL A 19 11.53 -9.88 -6.81
N VAL A 20 10.88 -8.77 -6.46
CA VAL A 20 11.37 -7.41 -6.71
C VAL A 20 12.78 -7.22 -6.16
N ASN A 21 13.03 -7.67 -4.92
CA ASN A 21 14.35 -7.52 -4.31
C ASN A 21 15.42 -8.41 -4.96
N SER A 22 15.03 -9.52 -5.57
CA SER A 22 15.92 -10.45 -6.27
C SER A 22 16.23 -10.03 -7.71
N THR A 23 15.46 -9.11 -8.30
CA THR A 23 15.66 -8.66 -9.69
C THR A 23 16.77 -7.60 -9.81
N GLN A 24 17.31 -7.42 -11.02
CA GLN A 24 18.30 -6.38 -11.34
C GLN A 24 17.67 -5.01 -11.67
N LEU A 25 16.49 -4.71 -11.11
CA LEU A 25 15.85 -3.42 -11.31
C LEU A 25 16.72 -2.28 -10.76
N HIS A 26 16.62 -1.14 -11.44
CA HIS A 26 17.24 0.10 -10.97
C HIS A 26 16.83 0.37 -9.51
N ARG A 27 17.78 0.83 -8.68
CA ARG A 27 17.62 0.95 -7.23
C ARG A 27 16.37 1.71 -6.83
N ASN A 28 16.02 2.75 -7.58
CA ASN A 28 14.86 3.55 -7.24
C ASN A 28 13.53 2.88 -7.62
N CYS A 29 13.47 2.14 -8.73
CA CYS A 29 12.31 1.35 -9.10
C CYS A 29 12.10 0.20 -8.11
N LYS A 30 13.19 -0.47 -7.71
CA LYS A 30 13.17 -1.48 -6.64
C LYS A 30 12.63 -0.91 -5.33
N PHE A 31 13.08 0.27 -4.92
CA PHE A 31 12.58 0.95 -3.72
C PHE A 31 11.06 1.22 -3.79
N LEU A 32 10.58 1.83 -4.87
CA LEU A 32 9.16 2.15 -5.03
C LEU A 32 8.28 0.89 -5.07
N LEU A 33 8.71 -0.15 -5.80
CA LEU A 33 7.99 -1.42 -5.87
C LEU A 33 7.96 -2.17 -4.53
N THR A 34 9.05 -2.10 -3.74
CA THR A 34 9.06 -2.67 -2.39
C THR A 34 8.08 -1.94 -1.47
N ILE A 35 8.05 -0.61 -1.47
CA ILE A 35 7.09 0.16 -0.66
C ILE A 35 5.66 -0.09 -1.13
N TRP A 36 5.42 -0.13 -2.44
CA TRP A 36 4.12 -0.46 -3.02
C TRP A 36 3.65 -1.86 -2.56
N GLY A 37 4.54 -2.86 -2.58
CA GLY A 37 4.24 -4.19 -2.03
C GLY A 37 3.92 -4.17 -0.54
N ILE A 38 4.65 -3.38 0.26
CA ILE A 38 4.36 -3.20 1.69
C ILE A 38 2.97 -2.58 1.89
N GLY A 39 2.58 -1.61 1.04
CA GLY A 39 1.23 -1.04 1.03
C GLY A 39 0.13 -2.10 0.90
N TYR A 40 0.27 -2.99 -0.08
CA TYR A 40 -0.66 -4.12 -0.26
C TYR A 40 -0.63 -5.13 0.90
N VAL A 41 0.53 -5.39 1.50
CA VAL A 41 0.63 -6.23 2.72
C VAL A 41 -0.20 -5.63 3.86
N VAL A 42 -0.08 -4.32 4.09
CA VAL A 42 -0.88 -3.60 5.09
C VAL A 42 -2.37 -3.67 4.75
N GLN A 43 -2.73 -3.46 3.49
CA GLN A 43 -4.12 -3.51 3.04
C GLN A 43 -4.75 -4.90 3.24
N PHE A 44 -4.10 -5.97 2.79
CA PHE A 44 -4.62 -7.33 2.98
C PHE A 44 -4.64 -7.73 4.46
N GLY A 45 -3.67 -7.26 5.25
CA GLY A 45 -3.69 -7.38 6.70
C GLY A 45 -4.90 -6.69 7.34
N ALA A 46 -5.21 -5.46 6.93
CA ALA A 46 -6.39 -4.73 7.39
C ALA A 46 -7.68 -5.48 7.03
N HIS A 47 -7.80 -5.99 5.79
CA HIS A 47 -8.95 -6.79 5.37
C HIS A 47 -9.09 -8.08 6.20
N PHE A 48 -7.99 -8.76 6.50
CA PHE A 48 -8.00 -9.93 7.37
C PHE A 48 -8.50 -9.56 8.77
N VAL A 49 -8.02 -8.46 9.35
CA VAL A 49 -8.48 -7.98 10.66
C VAL A 49 -9.96 -7.62 10.63
N MET A 50 -10.46 -6.91 9.62
CA MET A 50 -11.89 -6.60 9.46
C MET A 50 -12.76 -7.86 9.40
N LEU A 51 -12.30 -8.87 8.66
CA LEU A 51 -13.04 -10.12 8.53
C LEU A 51 -13.01 -10.92 9.83
N ALA A 52 -11.86 -10.98 10.49
CA ALA A 52 -11.73 -11.63 11.79
C ALA A 52 -12.64 -10.98 12.83
N THR A 53 -12.62 -9.65 12.96
CA THR A 53 -13.49 -8.93 13.90
C THR A 53 -14.97 -9.13 13.58
N SER A 54 -15.34 -9.19 12.30
CA SER A 54 -16.70 -9.49 11.86
C SER A 54 -17.15 -10.91 12.24
N VAL A 55 -16.27 -11.91 12.12
CA VAL A 55 -16.55 -13.30 12.52
C VAL A 55 -16.65 -13.41 14.05
N TYR A 56 -15.71 -12.82 14.79
CA TYR A 56 -15.67 -12.90 16.25
C TYR A 56 -16.83 -12.15 16.92
N SER A 57 -17.30 -11.06 16.31
CA SER A 57 -18.40 -10.26 16.87
C SER A 57 -19.78 -10.90 16.68
N GLY A 58 -19.89 -11.99 15.91
CA GLY A 58 -21.16 -12.53 15.43
C GLY A 58 -21.88 -11.55 14.49
N THR A 59 -22.99 -11.97 13.88
CA THR A 59 -23.87 -11.07 13.09
C THR A 59 -24.18 -9.83 13.92
N LEU A 60 -23.57 -8.69 13.56
CA LEU A 60 -23.71 -7.42 14.27
C LEU A 60 -25.21 -7.10 14.41
N PRO A 61 -25.75 -6.94 15.63
CA PRO A 61 -27.12 -6.46 15.78
C PRO A 61 -27.22 -5.08 15.15
N LEU A 62 -28.24 -4.87 14.31
CA LEU A 62 -28.50 -3.67 13.48
C LEU A 62 -28.46 -2.34 14.26
N THR A 63 -28.44 -2.38 15.59
CA THR A 63 -28.53 -1.25 16.52
C THR A 63 -27.27 -0.96 17.34
N LYS A 64 -26.19 -1.77 17.25
CA LYS A 64 -24.95 -1.43 17.96
C LYS A 64 -24.03 -0.57 17.09
N LYS A 65 -23.65 0.59 17.65
CA LYS A 65 -22.57 1.45 17.19
C LYS A 65 -21.38 0.59 16.76
N ASP A 66 -20.95 0.74 15.51
CA ASP A 66 -19.85 -0.04 14.94
C ASP A 66 -18.59 0.11 15.80
N SER A 67 -17.81 -0.97 15.95
CA SER A 67 -16.67 -0.96 16.86
C SER A 67 -15.64 0.07 16.40
N GLN A 68 -15.09 0.88 17.31
CA GLN A 68 -14.06 1.87 16.97
C GLN A 68 -12.85 1.23 16.26
N LEU A 69 -12.52 -0.01 16.63
CA LEU A 69 -11.49 -0.81 15.96
C LEU A 69 -11.79 -0.98 14.47
N ARG A 70 -13.03 -1.25 14.08
CA ARG A 70 -13.40 -1.43 12.67
C ARG A 70 -13.22 -0.15 11.88
N SER A 71 -13.61 1.02 12.42
CA SER A 71 -13.34 2.32 11.79
C SER A 71 -11.85 2.54 11.58
N TYR A 72 -11.02 2.35 12.60
CA TYR A 72 -9.57 2.49 12.44
C TYR A 72 -8.98 1.54 11.38
N VAL A 73 -9.49 0.32 11.28
CA VAL A 73 -9.02 -0.64 10.27
C VAL A 73 -9.49 -0.24 8.86
N ILE A 74 -10.70 0.33 8.72
CA ILE A 74 -11.18 0.90 7.46
C ILE A 74 -10.33 2.11 7.04
N ASP A 75 -10.00 3.00 7.98
CA ASP A 75 -9.10 4.14 7.75
C ASP A 75 -7.74 3.68 7.24
N VAL A 76 -7.13 2.70 7.92
CA VAL A 76 -5.84 2.12 7.52
C VAL A 76 -5.94 1.49 6.13
N SER A 77 -7.00 0.72 5.87
CA SER A 77 -7.23 0.08 4.58
C SER A 77 -7.35 1.11 3.46
N THR A 78 -8.20 2.12 3.63
CA THR A 78 -8.44 3.19 2.65
C THR A 78 -7.17 4.02 2.42
N SER A 79 -6.48 4.40 3.50
CA SER A 79 -5.20 5.13 3.41
C SER A 79 -4.15 4.32 2.64
N SER A 80 -4.05 3.01 2.92
CA SER A 80 -3.09 2.13 2.24
C SER A 80 -3.41 1.94 0.75
N GLN A 81 -4.68 1.91 0.38
CA GLN A 81 -5.13 1.86 -1.02
C GLN A 81 -4.76 3.16 -1.75
N CYS A 82 -5.15 4.32 -1.22
CA CYS A 82 -4.82 5.62 -1.83
C CYS A 82 -3.30 5.84 -1.94
N PHE A 83 -2.55 5.42 -0.91
CA PHE A 83 -1.09 5.45 -0.95
C PHE A 83 -0.53 4.56 -2.07
N SER A 84 -1.06 3.36 -2.24
CA SER A 84 -0.62 2.42 -3.28
C SER A 84 -0.92 2.94 -4.69
N GLU A 85 -2.10 3.52 -4.91
CA GLU A 85 -2.48 4.16 -6.18
C GLU A 85 -1.55 5.33 -6.53
N ALA A 86 -1.22 6.18 -5.57
CA ALA A 86 -0.31 7.28 -5.81
C ALA A 86 1.14 6.80 -6.07
N LEU A 87 1.57 5.70 -5.44
CA LEU A 87 2.83 5.05 -5.78
C LEU A 87 2.85 4.50 -7.21
N GLU A 88 1.72 4.05 -7.76
CA GLU A 88 1.65 3.61 -9.16
C GLU A 88 1.99 4.74 -10.13
N ILE A 89 1.52 5.96 -9.85
CA ILE A 89 1.87 7.16 -10.62
C ILE A 89 3.39 7.41 -10.54
N MET A 90 3.99 7.27 -9.36
CA MET A 90 5.43 7.41 -9.19
C MET A 90 6.22 6.32 -9.94
N ILE A 91 5.78 5.07 -9.87
CA ILE A 91 6.40 3.95 -10.59
C ILE A 91 6.29 4.15 -12.11
N ALA A 92 5.12 4.58 -12.61
CA ALA A 92 4.90 4.89 -14.01
C ALA A 92 5.82 6.02 -14.49
N SER A 93 5.93 7.09 -13.71
CA SER A 93 6.84 8.21 -13.97
C SER A 93 8.30 7.75 -14.08
N GLU A 94 8.70 6.82 -13.23
CA GLU A 94 10.04 6.24 -13.27
C GLU A 94 10.31 5.37 -14.48
N ARG A 95 9.31 4.61 -14.91
CA ARG A 95 9.38 3.85 -16.16
C ARG A 95 9.53 4.80 -17.35
N ILE A 96 8.75 5.88 -17.39
CA ILE A 96 8.85 6.92 -18.44
C ILE A 96 10.26 7.53 -18.46
N LEU A 97 10.81 7.92 -17.30
CA LEU A 97 12.17 8.47 -17.22
C LEU A 97 13.23 7.46 -17.70
N SER A 98 13.08 6.19 -17.33
CA SER A 98 14.00 5.13 -17.75
C SER A 98 13.96 4.87 -19.27
N ALA A 99 12.78 5.02 -19.89
CA ALA A 99 12.60 4.82 -21.33
C ALA A 99 13.02 6.04 -22.15
N ALA A 100 12.71 7.26 -21.68
CA ALA A 100 12.99 8.48 -22.41
C ALA A 100 14.49 8.80 -22.49
N GLN A 101 15.25 8.56 -21.41
CA GLN A 101 16.68 8.88 -21.35
C GLN A 101 17.48 7.82 -20.58
N PRO A 102 17.59 6.56 -21.09
CA PRO A 102 18.18 5.44 -20.36
C PRO A 102 19.62 5.72 -19.93
N ALA A 103 20.46 6.27 -20.82
CA ALA A 103 21.86 6.55 -20.53
C ALA A 103 22.04 7.57 -19.37
N LYS A 104 21.14 8.55 -19.26
CA LYS A 104 21.14 9.52 -18.16
C LYS A 104 20.55 8.89 -16.90
N TYR A 105 19.47 8.13 -17.04
CA TYR A 105 18.77 7.48 -15.94
C TYR A 105 19.67 6.51 -15.16
N TYR A 106 20.43 5.64 -15.85
CA TYR A 106 21.34 4.71 -15.19
C TYR A 106 22.59 5.39 -14.60
N LYS A 107 22.95 6.58 -15.08
CA LYS A 107 24.01 7.42 -14.49
C LYS A 107 23.51 8.22 -13.29
N MET A 108 22.20 8.49 -13.19
CA MET A 108 21.62 9.13 -12.01
C MET A 108 21.72 8.15 -10.84
N GLY A 109 22.57 8.51 -9.88
CA GLY A 109 22.70 7.77 -8.63
C GLY A 109 21.38 7.70 -7.84
N ARG A 110 21.44 7.07 -6.67
CA ARG A 110 20.27 6.90 -5.79
C ARG A 110 19.76 8.27 -5.33
N SER A 111 18.68 8.78 -5.93
CA SER A 111 17.93 9.94 -5.41
C SER A 111 16.97 9.56 -4.28
N GLY A 112 17.41 8.63 -3.43
CA GLY A 112 16.61 7.96 -2.42
C GLY A 112 15.93 8.95 -1.48
N GLY A 113 16.64 9.98 -0.99
CA GLY A 113 16.09 10.97 -0.08
C GLY A 113 14.87 11.71 -0.64
N ARG A 114 14.95 12.21 -1.90
CA ARG A 114 13.84 12.92 -2.54
C ARG A 114 12.62 12.02 -2.73
N ARG A 115 12.83 10.76 -3.09
CA ARG A 115 11.74 9.80 -3.33
C ARG A 115 11.13 9.27 -2.06
N THR A 116 11.93 9.06 -1.01
CA THR A 116 11.43 8.75 0.32
C THR A 116 10.59 9.91 0.85
N ALA A 117 11.05 11.16 0.70
CA ALA A 117 10.27 12.33 1.09
C ALA A 117 8.94 12.43 0.33
N LEU A 118 8.94 12.19 -1.00
CA LEU A 118 7.72 12.12 -1.79
C LEU A 118 6.79 11.00 -1.33
N ALA A 119 7.30 9.80 -1.08
CA ALA A 119 6.50 8.69 -0.57
C ALA A 119 5.88 9.03 0.80
N ILE A 120 6.63 9.66 1.71
CA ILE A 120 6.09 10.12 3.01
C ILE A 120 4.99 11.16 2.81
N LEU A 121 5.18 12.14 1.92
CA LEU A 121 4.18 13.16 1.63
C LEU A 121 2.90 12.55 1.05
N VAL A 122 3.04 11.59 0.13
CA VAL A 122 1.91 10.86 -0.45
C VAL A 122 1.17 10.04 0.61
N PHE A 123 1.91 9.38 1.51
CA PHE A 123 1.33 8.66 2.63
C PHE A 123 0.55 9.59 3.57
N ALA A 124 1.13 10.74 3.92
CA ALA A 124 0.48 11.74 4.77
C ALA A 124 -0.80 12.29 4.11
N ALA A 125 -0.77 12.57 2.81
CA ALA A 125 -1.94 13.02 2.06
C ALA A 125 -3.05 11.96 2.03
N ALA A 126 -2.70 10.69 1.80
CA ALA A 126 -3.64 9.58 1.81
C ALA A 126 -4.29 9.38 3.19
N ALA A 127 -3.51 9.49 4.27
CA ALA A 127 -4.02 9.40 5.64
C ALA A 127 -4.98 10.55 5.98
N ILE A 128 -4.64 11.77 5.55
CA ILE A 128 -5.52 12.95 5.72
C ILE A 128 -6.82 12.77 4.93
N GLN A 129 -6.75 12.28 3.69
CA GLN A 129 -7.93 12.03 2.88
C GLN A 129 -8.85 10.99 3.54
N ALA A 130 -8.31 9.87 4.01
CA ALA A 130 -9.10 8.86 4.72
C ALA A 130 -9.82 9.46 5.94
N TRP A 131 -9.10 10.27 6.74
CA TRP A 131 -9.68 10.97 7.89
C TRP A 131 -10.88 11.84 7.52
N PHE A 132 -10.78 12.64 6.46
CA PHE A 132 -11.89 13.49 6.00
C PHE A 132 -13.06 12.70 5.44
N THR A 133 -12.83 11.50 4.90
CA THR A 133 -13.88 10.68 4.28
C THR A 133 -14.77 10.03 5.33
N GLU A 134 -14.28 9.79 6.54
CA GLU A 134 -15.09 9.28 7.66
C GLU A 134 -16.02 10.33 8.32
N GLY A 135 -16.01 11.60 7.87
CA GLY A 135 -16.92 12.63 8.36
C GLY A 135 -16.73 13.00 9.84
N LYS A 136 -15.50 12.89 10.35
CA LYS A 136 -15.08 13.41 11.67
C LYS A 136 -14.50 14.81 11.56
#